data_AF-A0A6U6N0K0-F1
#
_entry.id   AF-A0A6U6N0K0-F1
#
_cell.length_a   1.000
_cell.length_b   1.000
_cell.length_c   1.000
_cell.angle_alpha   90.00
_cell.angle_beta   90.00
_cell.angle_gamma   90.00
#
_symmetry.space_group_name_H-M   'P 1'
#
loop_
_entity.id
_entity.type
_entity.pdbx_description
1 polymer ?
#
loop_
_entity_poly.entity_id
_entity_poly.type
_entity_poly.pdbx_seq_one_letter_code
_entity_poly.pdbx_strand_id
1 'polypeptide(L)'
;RGYVLRRVLRRAVRYGRDILGAKPGFFHQLVDSVIQTLGDAFPSLKESTEDVKNLIKEEEFQFEKTLERGRRELEKRAKKGNVTGEDAFILYSSFGFPVDLTELMCDELSVNQQFLSQNGLTTVTLDKPGFERAMEEFRKKSTKTKAAGKIDMSLRANEIDKLKKEQGLGDNPTVDASKYDWDSDKGEGKEYSAKVLAIYDGRDFIKEVTSASEIAGVVLDKTACYAEQGGQ
;
A
#
# COMPACT_ATOMS: atom_id res chain seq x y z
N ARG A 1 9.43 0.41 -4.92
CA ARG A 1 9.88 0.86 -6.26
C ARG A 1 8.78 1.57 -7.04
N GLY A 2 7.52 1.10 -7.05
CA GLY A 2 6.43 1.74 -7.83
C GLY A 2 6.08 3.20 -7.47
N TYR A 3 6.42 3.68 -6.26
CA TYR A 3 6.14 5.07 -5.85
C TYR A 3 6.81 6.12 -6.74
N VAL A 4 8.07 5.91 -7.12
CA VAL A 4 8.82 6.87 -7.95
C VAL A 4 8.21 6.96 -9.36
N LEU A 5 7.83 5.82 -9.94
CA LEU A 5 7.21 5.78 -11.27
C LEU A 5 5.85 6.51 -11.29
N ARG A 6 4.99 6.25 -10.29
CA ARG A 6 3.72 6.97 -10.17
C ARG A 6 3.92 8.47 -9.99
N ARG A 7 4.93 8.88 -9.21
CA ARG A 7 5.27 10.29 -9.03
C ARG A 7 5.61 10.97 -10.35
N VAL A 8 6.49 10.36 -11.16
CA VAL A 8 6.84 10.90 -12.49
C VAL A 8 5.63 10.94 -13.41
N LEU A 9 4.84 9.86 -13.46
CA LEU A 9 3.64 9.77 -14.27
C LEU A 9 2.62 10.86 -13.91
N ARG A 10 2.29 11.01 -12.62
CA ARG A 10 1.29 11.99 -12.14
C ARG A 10 1.70 13.43 -12.46
N ARG A 11 3.00 13.74 -12.33
CA ARG A 11 3.54 15.06 -12.73
C ARG A 11 3.40 15.29 -14.24
N ALA A 12 3.72 14.29 -15.06
CA ALA A 12 3.62 14.39 -16.51
C ALA A 12 2.16 14.50 -16.99
N VAL A 13 1.25 13.69 -16.44
CA VAL A 13 -0.19 13.75 -16.71
C VAL A 13 -0.76 15.13 -16.37
N ARG A 14 -0.42 15.67 -15.19
CA ARG A 14 -0.85 17.01 -14.78
C ARG A 14 -0.31 18.08 -15.74
N TYR A 15 0.97 18.01 -16.10
CA TYR A 15 1.56 18.98 -17.03
C TYR A 15 0.89 18.93 -18.40
N GLY A 16 0.70 17.74 -18.96
CA GLY A 16 0.03 17.58 -20.25
C GLY A 16 -1.41 18.12 -20.23
N ARG A 17 -2.17 17.83 -19.17
CA ARG A 17 -3.57 18.29 -19.07
C ARG A 17 -3.70 19.78 -18.79
N ASP A 18 -3.02 20.30 -17.77
CA ASP A 18 -3.21 21.66 -17.28
C ASP A 18 -2.45 22.71 -18.09
N ILE A 19 -1.25 22.35 -18.56
CA ILE A 19 -0.34 23.31 -19.21
C ILE A 19 -0.42 23.18 -20.73
N LEU A 20 -0.47 21.95 -21.25
CA LEU A 20 -0.53 21.70 -22.70
C LEU A 20 -1.97 21.54 -23.24
N GLY A 21 -2.98 21.47 -22.36
CA GLY A 21 -4.37 21.29 -22.77
C GLY A 21 -4.69 19.91 -23.37
N ALA A 22 -3.88 18.89 -23.05
CA ALA A 22 -4.09 17.53 -23.53
C ALA A 22 -5.41 16.95 -22.98
N LYS A 23 -6.07 16.13 -23.81
CA LYS A 23 -7.30 15.43 -23.42
C LYS A 23 -6.98 14.24 -22.50
N PRO A 24 -7.91 13.85 -21.61
CA PRO A 24 -7.78 12.63 -20.82
C PRO A 24 -7.42 11.39 -21.65
N GLY A 25 -6.54 10.55 -21.11
CA GLY A 25 -6.10 9.34 -21.79
C GLY A 25 -5.07 9.59 -22.89
N PHE A 26 -4.34 10.70 -22.88
CA PHE A 26 -3.29 10.97 -23.87
C PHE A 26 -1.98 10.26 -23.50
N PHE A 27 -1.72 10.06 -22.20
CA PHE A 27 -0.37 9.76 -21.75
C PHE A 27 0.10 8.36 -22.18
N HIS A 28 -0.78 7.35 -22.15
CA HIS A 28 -0.47 6.01 -22.63
C HIS A 28 -0.19 5.94 -24.16
N GLN A 29 -0.68 6.91 -24.95
CA GLN A 29 -0.41 6.96 -26.39
C GLN A 29 1.04 7.32 -26.69
N LEU A 30 1.72 8.00 -25.76
CA LEU A 30 3.15 8.35 -25.90
C LEU A 30 4.06 7.11 -25.88
N VAL A 31 3.58 5.98 -25.37
CA VAL A 31 4.33 4.71 -25.34
C VAL A 31 4.70 4.30 -26.77
N ASP A 32 3.81 4.49 -27.75
CA ASP A 32 4.09 4.18 -29.15
C ASP A 32 5.25 5.01 -29.71
N SER A 33 5.27 6.31 -29.44
CA SER A 33 6.35 7.19 -29.87
C SER A 33 7.69 6.83 -29.22
N VAL A 34 7.66 6.40 -27.95
CA VAL A 34 8.86 5.94 -27.23
C VAL A 34 9.40 4.65 -27.86
N ILE A 35 8.54 3.68 -28.17
CA ILE A 35 8.95 2.41 -28.80
C ILE A 35 9.47 2.66 -30.21
N GLN A 36 8.84 3.56 -30.98
CA GLN A 36 9.32 3.91 -32.31
C GLN A 36 10.73 4.51 -32.28
N THR A 37 11.04 5.30 -31.25
CA THR A 37 12.33 6.02 -31.16
C THR A 37 13.43 5.17 -30.51
N LEU A 38 13.08 4.37 -29.49
CA LEU A 38 14.04 3.68 -28.62
C LEU A 38 13.95 2.15 -28.67
N GLY A 39 12.91 1.60 -29.29
CA GLY A 39 12.63 0.16 -29.24
C GLY A 39 13.68 -0.72 -29.91
N ASP A 40 14.47 -0.17 -30.84
CA ASP A 40 15.58 -0.91 -31.47
C ASP A 40 16.78 -1.06 -30.53
N ALA A 41 17.03 -0.05 -29.68
CA ALA A 41 18.06 -0.10 -28.64
C ALA A 41 17.63 -0.93 -27.42
N PHE A 42 16.32 -1.03 -27.17
CA PHE A 42 15.75 -1.76 -26.03
C PHE A 42 14.62 -2.72 -26.47
N PRO A 43 14.95 -3.90 -27.03
CA PRO A 43 13.97 -4.84 -27.55
C PRO A 43 12.94 -5.32 -26.52
N SER A 44 13.33 -5.42 -25.25
CA SER A 44 12.43 -5.80 -24.15
C SER A 44 11.27 -4.84 -23.95
N LEU A 45 11.37 -3.58 -24.41
CA LEU A 45 10.25 -2.64 -24.38
C LEU A 45 9.14 -3.03 -25.37
N LYS A 46 9.49 -3.68 -26.49
CA LYS A 46 8.52 -4.12 -27.50
C LYS A 46 7.65 -5.26 -26.97
N GLU A 47 8.23 -6.17 -26.19
CA GLU A 47 7.56 -7.36 -25.65
C GLU A 47 6.45 -7.02 -24.65
N SER A 48 6.59 -5.95 -23.86
CA SER A 48 5.63 -5.55 -22.82
C SER A 48 4.82 -4.30 -23.16
N THR A 49 4.77 -3.91 -24.45
CA THR A 49 4.14 -2.67 -24.91
C THR A 49 2.71 -2.51 -24.40
N GLU A 50 1.89 -3.54 -24.60
CA GLU A 50 0.46 -3.46 -24.33
C GLU A 50 0.18 -3.43 -22.82
N ASP A 51 0.93 -4.21 -22.04
CA ASP A 51 0.85 -4.20 -20.57
C ASP A 51 1.24 -2.83 -20.01
N VAL A 52 2.30 -2.21 -20.53
CA VAL A 52 2.74 -0.88 -20.11
C VAL A 52 1.71 0.18 -20.46
N LYS A 53 1.12 0.12 -21.66
CA LYS A 53 0.04 1.04 -22.07
C LYS A 53 -1.16 0.92 -21.15
N ASN A 54 -1.62 -0.31 -20.88
CA ASN A 54 -2.77 -0.57 -20.02
C ASN A 54 -2.53 -0.08 -18.59
N LEU A 55 -1.35 -0.34 -18.04
CA LEU A 55 -0.96 0.14 -16.71
C LEU A 55 -0.94 1.68 -16.64
N ILE A 56 -0.35 2.33 -17.63
CA ILE A 56 -0.30 3.80 -17.68
C ILE A 56 -1.70 4.38 -17.81
N LYS A 57 -2.53 3.80 -18.67
CA LYS A 57 -3.91 4.23 -18.89
C LYS A 57 -4.75 4.10 -17.61
N GLU A 58 -4.61 3.00 -16.89
CA GLU A 58 -5.30 2.79 -15.63
C GLU A 58 -4.84 3.80 -14.57
N GLU A 59 -3.53 3.99 -14.40
CA GLU A 59 -2.99 4.96 -13.44
C GLU A 59 -3.39 6.41 -13.79
N GLU A 60 -3.37 6.78 -15.08
CA GLU A 60 -3.84 8.09 -15.57
C GLU A 60 -5.31 8.29 -15.19
N PHE A 61 -6.18 7.33 -15.50
CA PHE A 61 -7.60 7.40 -15.18
C PHE A 61 -7.88 7.49 -13.68
N GLN A 62 -7.15 6.73 -12.85
CA GLN A 62 -7.29 6.80 -11.40
C GLN A 62 -6.82 8.14 -10.85
N PHE A 63 -5.72 8.67 -11.37
CA PHE A 63 -5.18 9.95 -10.93
C PHE A 63 -6.07 11.12 -11.34
N GLU A 64 -6.64 11.11 -12.54
CA GLU A 64 -7.55 12.17 -13.00
C GLU A 64 -8.76 12.35 -12.08
N LYS A 65 -9.32 11.24 -11.57
CA LYS A 65 -10.42 11.28 -10.59
C LYS A 65 -10.06 12.03 -9.31
N THR A 66 -8.79 11.98 -8.90
CA THR A 66 -8.32 12.64 -7.67
C THR A 66 -7.66 13.99 -7.93
N LEU A 67 -7.18 14.26 -9.14
CA LEU A 67 -6.47 15.49 -9.53
C LEU A 67 -7.29 16.75 -9.25
N GLU A 68 -8.56 16.79 -9.69
CA GLU A 68 -9.41 17.97 -9.44
C GLU A 68 -9.69 18.19 -7.95
N ARG A 69 -9.90 17.11 -7.20
CA ARG A 69 -10.18 17.18 -5.76
C ARG A 69 -8.94 17.65 -4.99
N GLY A 70 -7.78 17.09 -5.33
CA GLY A 70 -6.51 17.46 -4.70
C GLY A 70 -6.08 18.90 -5.03
N ARG A 71 -6.34 19.39 -6.26
CA ARG A 71 -6.11 20.81 -6.60
C ARG A 71 -6.92 21.74 -5.70
N ARG A 72 -8.23 21.51 -5.62
CA ARG A 72 -9.12 22.36 -4.80
C ARG A 72 -8.72 22.32 -3.32
N GLU A 73 -8.33 21.15 -2.83
CA GLU A 73 -7.89 21.01 -1.44
C GLU A 73 -6.55 21.71 -1.21
N LEU A 74 -5.60 21.64 -2.15
CA LEU A 74 -4.34 22.39 -2.07
C LEU A 74 -4.59 23.89 -2.06
N GLU A 75 -5.38 24.41 -3.01
CA GLU A 75 -5.72 25.84 -3.07
C GLU A 75 -6.37 26.30 -1.76
N LYS A 76 -7.33 25.54 -1.24
CA LYS A 76 -7.99 25.83 0.04
C LYS A 76 -7.00 25.94 1.21
N ARG A 77 -5.97 25.09 1.25
CA ARG A 77 -4.93 25.13 2.28
C ARG A 77 -3.98 26.30 2.05
N ALA A 78 -3.57 26.54 0.81
CA ALA A 78 -2.70 27.65 0.41
C ALA A 78 -3.32 29.04 0.66
N LYS A 79 -4.66 29.18 0.64
CA LYS A 79 -5.33 30.44 1.03
C LYS A 79 -5.04 30.88 2.46
N LYS A 80 -4.63 29.94 3.33
CA LYS A 80 -4.26 30.23 4.72
C LYS A 80 -2.79 30.63 4.88
N GLY A 81 -2.01 30.65 3.79
CA GLY A 81 -0.58 30.89 3.78
C GLY A 81 0.21 29.67 3.32
N ASN A 82 1.36 29.43 3.95
CA ASN A 82 2.24 28.32 3.58
C ASN A 82 1.58 26.96 3.85
N VAL A 83 1.80 26.02 2.94
CA VAL A 83 1.30 24.65 3.05
C VAL A 83 2.18 23.89 4.03
N THR A 84 1.58 23.46 5.14
CA THR A 84 2.32 22.76 6.20
C THR A 84 2.70 21.33 5.79
N GLY A 85 3.64 20.73 6.52
CA GLY A 85 3.99 19.33 6.31
C GLY A 85 2.82 18.36 6.49
N GLU A 86 1.91 18.65 7.43
CA GLU A 86 0.71 17.86 7.70
C GLU A 86 -0.32 18.00 6.56
N ASP A 87 -0.49 19.22 6.04
CA ASP A 87 -1.31 19.50 4.86
C ASP A 87 -0.81 18.72 3.64
N ALA A 88 0.49 18.76 3.40
CA ALA A 88 1.16 18.02 2.35
C ALA A 88 1.00 16.50 2.52
N PHE A 89 1.06 16.02 3.76
CA PHE A 89 0.84 14.62 4.07
C PHE A 89 -0.60 14.18 3.79
N ILE A 90 -1.61 15.02 4.06
CA ILE A 90 -3.00 14.74 3.71
C ILE A 90 -3.18 14.70 2.19
N LEU A 91 -2.61 15.67 1.46
CA LEU A 91 -2.61 15.67 -0.02
C LEU A 91 -1.99 14.38 -0.57
N TYR A 92 -0.88 13.94 0.01
CA TYR A 92 -0.24 12.67 -0.35
C TYR A 92 -1.09 11.44 -0.04
N SER A 93 -1.51 11.28 1.21
CA SER A 93 -2.17 10.06 1.69
C SER A 93 -3.61 9.91 1.21
N SER A 94 -4.35 11.02 1.09
CA SER A 94 -5.80 11.00 0.83
C SER A 94 -6.14 11.33 -0.63
N PHE A 95 -5.34 12.18 -1.28
CA PHE A 95 -5.60 12.64 -2.65
C PHE A 95 -4.61 12.06 -3.66
N GLY A 96 -3.56 11.38 -3.18
CA GLY A 96 -2.53 10.80 -4.02
C GLY A 96 -1.60 11.83 -4.64
N PHE A 97 -1.44 13.02 -4.06
CA PHE A 97 -0.56 14.03 -4.61
C PHE A 97 0.88 13.77 -4.16
N PRO A 98 1.81 13.49 -5.08
CA PRO A 98 3.21 13.43 -4.73
C PRO A 98 3.70 14.77 -4.16
N VAL A 99 4.62 14.73 -3.19
CA VAL A 99 5.14 15.94 -2.52
C VAL A 99 5.72 16.97 -3.49
N ASP A 100 6.33 16.51 -4.58
CA ASP A 100 6.88 17.37 -5.63
C ASP A 100 5.83 17.98 -6.53
N LEU A 101 4.70 17.28 -6.74
CA LEU A 101 3.56 17.87 -7.41
C LEU A 101 2.95 18.96 -6.53
N THR A 102 2.80 18.69 -5.23
CA THR A 102 2.35 19.68 -4.25
C THR A 102 3.27 20.90 -4.22
N GLU A 103 4.59 20.69 -4.19
CA GLU A 103 5.58 21.77 -4.25
C GLU A 103 5.44 22.61 -5.52
N LEU A 104 5.44 21.95 -6.68
CA LEU A 104 5.33 22.63 -7.97
C LEU A 104 4.08 23.52 -8.04
N MET A 105 2.95 23.03 -7.51
CA MET A 105 1.72 23.80 -7.48
C MET A 105 1.75 24.93 -6.45
N CYS A 106 2.48 24.78 -5.34
CA CYS A 106 2.71 25.91 -4.42
C CYS A 106 3.51 27.00 -5.11
N ASP A 107 4.58 26.64 -5.83
CA ASP A 107 5.41 27.59 -6.58
C ASP A 107 4.60 28.35 -7.63
N GLU A 108 3.70 27.67 -8.33
CA GLU A 108 2.77 28.29 -9.28
C GLU A 108 1.80 29.28 -8.62
N LEU A 109 1.24 28.94 -7.46
CA LEU A 109 0.42 29.86 -6.68
C LEU A 109 1.22 31.06 -6.18
N SER A 110 2.50 30.85 -5.89
CA SER A 110 3.45 31.87 -5.41
C SER A 110 3.81 32.91 -6.47
N VAL A 111 3.65 32.60 -7.76
CA VAL A 111 3.82 33.57 -8.85
C VAL A 111 2.49 34.16 -9.34
N ASN A 112 1.36 33.64 -8.88
CA ASN A 112 0.03 34.11 -9.24
C ASN A 112 -0.35 35.35 -8.42
N GLN A 113 -0.08 36.54 -8.97
CA GLN A 113 -0.37 37.83 -8.33
C GLN A 113 -1.84 38.01 -7.93
N GLN A 114 -2.77 37.47 -8.74
CA GLN A 114 -4.20 37.54 -8.45
C GLN A 114 -4.53 36.71 -7.21
N PHE A 115 -4.03 35.47 -7.14
CA PHE A 115 -4.24 34.59 -5.99
C PHE A 115 -3.63 35.18 -4.72
N LEU A 116 -2.41 35.69 -4.80
CA LEU A 116 -1.71 36.31 -3.67
C LEU A 116 -2.47 37.53 -3.13
N SER A 117 -2.82 38.48 -4.01
CA SER A 117 -3.52 39.71 -3.62
C SER A 117 -4.89 39.43 -3.01
N GLN A 118 -5.66 38.49 -3.59
CA GLN A 118 -6.98 38.12 -3.08
C GLN A 118 -6.95 37.50 -1.68
N ASN A 119 -5.87 36.84 -1.31
CA ASN A 119 -5.74 36.15 -0.03
C ASN A 119 -4.80 36.88 0.94
N GLY A 120 -4.30 38.07 0.59
CA GLY A 120 -3.39 38.85 1.42
C GLY A 120 -2.04 38.17 1.66
N LEU A 121 -1.56 37.40 0.68
CA LEU A 121 -0.33 36.60 0.77
C LEU A 121 0.78 37.23 -0.08
N THR A 122 2.03 37.04 0.33
CA THR A 122 3.21 37.45 -0.48
C THR A 122 3.84 36.27 -1.21
N THR A 123 3.69 35.07 -0.66
CA THR A 123 4.27 33.83 -1.18
C THR A 123 3.46 32.65 -0.66
N VAL A 124 3.51 31.54 -1.38
CA VAL A 124 3.03 30.22 -0.94
C VAL A 124 4.20 29.26 -1.07
N THR A 125 4.61 28.64 0.03
CA THR A 125 5.67 27.62 0.03
C THR A 125 5.22 26.35 0.70
N LEU A 126 5.90 25.24 0.40
CA LEU A 126 5.70 23.94 1.04
C LEU A 126 6.72 23.70 2.16
N ASP A 127 6.25 23.36 3.36
CA ASP A 127 7.10 22.87 4.45
C ASP A 127 7.51 21.40 4.21
N LYS A 128 8.55 21.20 3.39
CA LYS A 128 9.10 19.86 3.13
C LYS A 128 9.66 19.18 4.39
N PRO A 129 10.43 19.86 5.26
CA PRO A 129 10.89 19.22 6.51
C PRO A 129 9.73 18.74 7.39
N GLY A 130 8.64 19.50 7.46
CA GLY A 130 7.40 19.06 8.12
C GLY A 130 6.80 17.82 7.46
N PHE A 131 6.75 17.78 6.13
CA PHE A 131 6.22 16.62 5.40
C PHE A 131 7.06 15.35 5.66
N GLU A 132 8.39 15.47 5.67
CA GLU A 132 9.29 14.36 5.97
C GLU A 132 9.08 13.83 7.39
N ARG A 133 8.93 14.72 8.37
CA ARG A 133 8.58 14.35 9.75
C ARG A 133 7.23 13.62 9.81
N ALA A 134 6.20 14.15 9.15
CA ALA A 134 4.87 13.51 9.10
C ALA A 134 4.92 12.13 8.42
N MET A 135 5.72 11.98 7.37
CA MET A 135 5.96 10.71 6.69
C MET A 135 6.71 9.71 7.58
N GLU A 136 7.70 10.16 8.34
CA GLU A 136 8.43 9.32 9.29
C GLU A 136 7.54 8.87 10.44
N GLU A 137 6.71 9.77 10.99
CA GLU A 137 5.69 9.40 11.97
C GLU A 137 4.70 8.39 11.43
N PHE A 138 4.20 8.59 10.21
CA PHE A 138 3.31 7.65 9.56
C PHE A 138 3.99 6.30 9.34
N ARG A 139 5.27 6.28 8.94
CA ARG A 139 6.06 5.03 8.85
C ARG A 139 6.14 4.36 10.22
N LYS A 140 6.57 5.06 11.27
CA LYS A 140 6.64 4.53 12.64
C LYS A 140 5.29 4.02 13.14
N LYS A 141 4.20 4.74 12.87
CA LYS A 141 2.82 4.34 13.18
C LYS A 141 2.42 3.10 12.38
N SER A 142 2.67 3.04 11.08
CA SER A 142 2.37 1.87 10.23
C SER A 142 3.19 0.62 10.60
N THR A 143 4.43 0.80 11.08
CA THR A 143 5.24 -0.30 11.64
C THR A 143 4.69 -0.75 13.00
N LYS A 144 4.17 0.17 13.81
CA LYS A 144 3.47 -0.15 15.07
C LYS A 144 2.06 -0.73 14.87
N THR A 145 1.34 -0.38 13.80
CA THR A 145 0.01 -0.94 13.48
C THR A 145 0.10 -2.38 12.99
N LYS A 146 1.22 -2.78 12.34
CA LYS A 146 1.53 -4.21 12.17
C LYS A 146 1.75 -4.96 13.49
N ALA A 147 1.98 -4.25 14.59
CA ALA A 147 2.12 -4.82 15.93
C ALA A 147 0.89 -4.61 16.83
N ALA A 148 -0.19 -3.96 16.36
CA ALA A 148 -1.32 -3.54 17.22
C ALA A 148 -2.73 -3.76 16.63
N GLY A 149 -2.89 -4.48 15.51
CA GLY A 149 -4.22 -4.70 14.90
C GLY A 149 -4.46 -6.06 14.21
N LYS A 150 -3.45 -6.92 14.17
CA LYS A 150 -3.57 -8.37 13.99
C LYS A 150 -2.49 -8.90 14.93
N ILE A 151 -2.83 -9.67 15.95
CA ILE A 151 -1.78 -10.44 16.63
C ILE A 151 -1.22 -11.33 15.53
N ASP A 152 0.03 -11.09 15.15
CA ASP A 152 0.69 -11.84 14.09
C ASP A 152 0.96 -13.24 14.62
N MET A 153 0.03 -14.15 14.33
CA MET A 153 0.14 -15.56 14.71
C MET A 153 1.11 -16.33 13.80
N SER A 154 1.84 -15.64 12.92
CA SER A 154 2.86 -16.29 12.11
C SER A 154 4.07 -16.65 12.98
N LEU A 155 4.43 -17.92 12.92
CA LEU A 155 5.63 -18.44 13.56
C LEU A 155 6.85 -18.03 12.72
N ARG A 156 7.89 -17.47 13.35
CA ARG A 156 9.15 -17.16 12.66
C ARG A 156 10.10 -18.33 12.79
N ALA A 157 11.27 -18.23 12.16
CA ALA A 157 12.25 -19.32 12.08
C ALA A 157 12.65 -19.87 13.46
N ASN A 158 12.82 -18.98 14.46
CA ASN A 158 13.22 -19.39 15.81
C ASN A 158 12.11 -20.15 16.54
N GLU A 159 10.85 -19.73 16.39
CA GLU A 159 9.69 -20.37 16.99
C GLU A 159 9.41 -21.72 16.32
N ILE A 160 9.61 -21.81 15.00
CA ILE A 160 9.55 -23.09 14.25
C ILE A 160 10.62 -24.04 14.78
N ASP A 161 11.87 -23.59 14.94
CA ASP A 161 12.94 -24.44 15.46
C ASP A 161 12.66 -24.96 16.87
N LYS A 162 12.08 -24.14 17.75
CA LYS A 162 11.61 -24.57 19.08
C LYS A 162 10.50 -25.61 18.97
N LEU A 163 9.53 -25.45 18.07
CA LEU A 163 8.46 -26.44 17.86
C LEU A 163 9.01 -27.79 17.41
N LYS A 164 9.97 -27.78 16.48
CA LYS A 164 10.61 -28.99 15.96
C LYS A 164 11.39 -29.73 17.02
N LYS A 165 12.14 -29.01 17.85
CA LYS A 165 13.07 -29.60 18.83
C LYS A 165 12.44 -29.93 20.18
N GLU A 166 11.50 -29.11 20.64
CA GLU A 166 11.04 -29.11 22.04
C GLU A 166 9.55 -29.46 22.19
N GLN A 167 8.73 -29.22 21.16
CA GLN A 167 7.27 -29.38 21.24
C GLN A 167 6.72 -30.55 20.40
N GLY A 168 7.61 -31.44 19.93
CA GLY A 168 7.22 -32.73 19.36
C GLY A 168 6.59 -32.70 17.96
N LEU A 169 6.66 -31.58 17.23
CA LEU A 169 6.24 -31.51 15.82
C LEU A 169 7.20 -32.32 14.91
N GLY A 170 8.47 -32.39 15.27
CA GLY A 170 9.52 -33.00 14.44
C GLY A 170 9.81 -32.18 13.18
N ASP A 171 10.40 -32.79 12.16
CA ASP A 171 10.75 -32.09 10.91
C ASP A 171 9.57 -31.89 9.95
N ASN A 172 8.43 -32.54 10.23
CA ASN A 172 7.26 -32.54 9.35
C ASN A 172 6.25 -31.46 9.76
N PRO A 173 5.54 -30.83 8.81
CA PRO A 173 4.46 -29.91 9.11
C PRO A 173 3.26 -30.65 9.73
N THR A 174 2.36 -29.89 10.38
CA THR A 174 1.06 -30.38 10.83
C THR A 174 0.31 -31.05 9.68
N VAL A 175 -0.22 -32.26 9.92
CA VAL A 175 -0.92 -33.04 8.90
C VAL A 175 -2.32 -32.46 8.68
N ASP A 176 -2.62 -31.97 7.47
CA ASP A 176 -3.87 -31.24 7.19
C ASP A 176 -4.79 -31.93 6.17
N ALA A 177 -4.45 -33.13 5.71
CA ALA A 177 -5.20 -33.86 4.68
C ALA A 177 -6.68 -34.10 5.03
N SER A 178 -7.01 -34.21 6.32
CA SER A 178 -8.38 -34.38 6.81
C SER A 178 -9.33 -33.25 6.44
N LYS A 179 -8.82 -32.07 6.04
CA LYS A 179 -9.66 -30.95 5.57
C LYS A 179 -10.45 -31.26 4.29
N TYR A 180 -10.05 -32.30 3.56
CA TYR A 180 -10.71 -32.76 2.33
C TYR A 180 -11.74 -33.88 2.55
N ASP A 181 -11.84 -34.42 3.76
CA ASP A 181 -12.76 -35.52 4.08
C ASP A 181 -14.19 -35.04 4.41
N TRP A 182 -14.45 -33.74 4.28
CA TRP A 182 -15.76 -33.12 4.48
C TRP A 182 -16.59 -33.19 3.19
N ASP A 183 -17.75 -33.86 3.24
CA ASP A 183 -18.73 -33.88 2.15
C ASP A 183 -19.64 -32.64 2.29
N SER A 184 -19.35 -31.60 1.51
CA SER A 184 -20.12 -30.34 1.52
C SER A 184 -21.56 -30.51 1.05
N ASP A 185 -21.83 -31.51 0.21
CA ASP A 185 -23.16 -31.73 -0.37
C ASP A 185 -24.09 -32.43 0.62
N LYS A 186 -23.54 -33.27 1.51
CA LYS A 186 -24.28 -33.97 2.56
C LYS A 186 -24.19 -33.30 3.94
N GLY A 187 -23.23 -32.39 4.13
CA GLY A 187 -22.94 -31.80 5.44
C GLY A 187 -22.42 -32.83 6.44
N GLU A 188 -21.76 -33.88 5.94
CA GLU A 188 -21.25 -34.99 6.73
C GLU A 188 -19.71 -35.01 6.71
N GLY A 189 -19.10 -35.27 7.85
CA GLY A 189 -17.66 -35.41 8.00
C GLY A 189 -17.33 -36.44 9.06
N LYS A 190 -16.11 -36.96 9.01
CA LYS A 190 -15.61 -37.84 10.08
C LYS A 190 -15.22 -37.02 11.29
N GLU A 191 -15.38 -37.62 12.47
CA GLU A 191 -14.83 -37.06 13.70
C GLU A 191 -13.32 -37.30 13.76
N TYR A 192 -12.55 -36.24 14.04
CA TYR A 192 -11.09 -36.31 14.15
C TYR A 192 -10.66 -35.86 15.54
N SER A 193 -9.80 -36.65 16.18
CA SER A 193 -9.13 -36.28 17.44
C SER A 193 -7.72 -35.78 17.15
N ALA A 194 -7.40 -34.54 17.51
CA ALA A 194 -6.07 -33.95 17.38
C ALA A 194 -5.40 -33.77 18.75
N LYS A 195 -4.07 -33.82 18.80
CA LYS A 195 -3.28 -33.52 19.98
C LYS A 195 -2.75 -32.10 19.92
N VAL A 196 -2.98 -31.33 20.99
CA VAL A 196 -2.37 -30.02 21.17
C VAL A 196 -0.89 -30.20 21.47
N LEU A 197 -0.04 -29.63 20.62
CA LEU A 197 1.41 -29.64 20.77
C LEU A 197 1.90 -28.39 21.50
N ALA A 198 1.37 -27.22 21.16
CA ALA A 198 1.73 -25.96 21.79
C ALA A 198 0.60 -24.91 21.70
N ILE A 199 0.66 -23.92 22.57
CA ILE A 199 -0.18 -22.72 22.53
C ILE A 199 0.75 -21.52 22.33
N TYR A 200 0.41 -20.64 21.40
CA TYR A 200 1.19 -19.47 21.01
C TYR A 200 0.35 -18.21 21.21
N ASP A 201 0.89 -17.18 21.85
CA ASP A 201 0.17 -15.91 22.12
C ASP A 201 0.53 -14.78 21.12
N GLY A 202 1.29 -15.10 20.07
CA GLY A 202 1.86 -14.12 19.14
C GLY A 202 3.24 -13.59 19.55
N ARG A 203 3.77 -14.03 20.69
CA ARG A 203 5.10 -13.65 21.20
C ARG A 203 5.93 -14.87 21.60
N ASP A 204 5.38 -15.79 22.39
CA ASP A 204 6.07 -17.01 22.83
C ASP A 204 5.09 -18.18 23.06
N PHE A 205 5.64 -19.36 23.34
CA PHE A 205 4.82 -20.52 23.70
C PHE A 205 4.42 -20.48 25.18
N ILE A 206 3.11 -20.62 25.41
CA ILE A 206 2.49 -20.58 26.73
C ILE A 206 1.88 -21.93 27.09
N LYS A 207 1.66 -22.16 28.39
CA LYS A 207 1.08 -23.42 28.90
C LYS A 207 -0.44 -23.38 29.02
N GLU A 208 -1.01 -22.20 29.23
CA GLU A 208 -2.44 -21.99 29.44
C GLU A 208 -2.84 -20.56 29.04
N VAL A 209 -4.08 -20.38 28.60
CA VAL A 209 -4.68 -19.08 28.32
C VAL A 209 -5.61 -18.74 29.47
N THR A 210 -5.36 -17.63 30.16
CA THR A 210 -6.07 -17.28 31.41
C THR A 210 -7.24 -16.32 31.21
N SER A 211 -7.34 -15.67 30.04
CA SER A 211 -8.42 -14.74 29.72
C SER A 211 -9.14 -15.11 28.41
N ALA A 212 -10.47 -15.10 28.43
CA ALA A 212 -11.31 -15.34 27.25
C ALA A 212 -11.26 -14.19 26.21
N SER A 213 -10.65 -13.05 26.55
CA SER A 213 -10.47 -11.90 25.65
C SER A 213 -9.14 -11.89 24.89
N GLU A 214 -8.27 -12.89 25.12
CA GLU A 214 -6.97 -12.99 24.45
C GLU A 214 -7.04 -13.91 23.23
N ILE A 215 -6.44 -13.50 22.11
CA ILE A 215 -6.30 -14.34 20.93
C ILE A 215 -5.09 -15.23 21.14
N ALA A 216 -5.30 -16.54 21.12
CA ALA A 216 -4.23 -17.55 21.18
C ALA A 216 -4.32 -18.49 19.97
N GLY A 217 -3.15 -18.93 19.52
CA GLY A 217 -2.98 -19.87 18.41
C GLY A 217 -2.64 -21.23 18.98
N VAL A 218 -3.28 -22.26 18.45
CA VAL A 218 -3.06 -23.64 18.90
C VAL A 218 -2.34 -24.39 17.79
N VAL A 219 -1.19 -24.98 18.12
CA VAL A 219 -0.43 -25.84 17.23
C VAL A 219 -0.86 -27.28 17.49
N LEU A 220 -1.29 -27.96 16.43
CA LEU A 220 -1.78 -29.34 16.47
C LEU A 220 -0.84 -30.27 15.70
N ASP A 221 -0.88 -31.56 16.03
CA ASP A 221 -0.23 -32.62 15.25
C ASP A 221 -0.92 -32.84 13.89
N LYS A 222 -2.25 -32.70 13.87
CA LYS A 222 -3.09 -32.75 12.66
C LYS A 222 -4.30 -31.83 12.78
N THR A 223 -4.84 -31.39 11.65
CA THR A 223 -5.99 -30.47 11.61
C THR A 223 -6.90 -30.72 10.42
N ALA A 224 -8.19 -30.48 10.59
CA ALA A 224 -9.16 -30.42 9.50
C ALA A 224 -9.44 -28.98 9.04
N CYS A 225 -8.79 -27.98 9.64
CA CYS A 225 -8.98 -26.58 9.31
C CYS A 225 -8.16 -26.15 8.08
N TYR A 226 -8.74 -25.30 7.25
CA TYR A 226 -8.03 -24.63 6.16
C TYR A 226 -7.16 -23.49 6.69
N ALA A 227 -5.96 -23.34 6.13
CA ALA A 227 -5.09 -22.20 6.41
C ALA A 227 -5.53 -20.98 5.57
N GLU A 228 -5.62 -19.80 6.19
CA GLU A 228 -6.03 -18.55 5.53
C GLU A 228 -4.98 -17.97 4.55
N GLN A 229 -3.83 -18.63 4.35
CA GLN A 229 -2.83 -18.15 3.40
C GLN A 229 -3.08 -18.75 2.01
N GLY A 230 -3.57 -17.91 1.08
CA GLY A 230 -3.76 -18.34 -0.32
C GLY A 230 -4.94 -17.73 -1.06
N GLY A 231 -5.59 -16.67 -0.56
CA GLY A 231 -6.67 -16.00 -1.30
C GLY A 231 -8.00 -16.76 -1.34
N GLN A 232 -8.23 -17.65 -0.36
CA GLN A 232 -9.56 -18.15 -0.02
C GLN A 232 -10.09 -17.41 1.21
#